data_AF-A0A7S1CWT6-F1
#
_entry.id   AF-A0A7S1CWT6-F1
#
_cell.length_a   1.000
_cell.length_b   1.000
_cell.length_c   1.000
_cell.angle_alpha   90.00
_cell.angle_beta   90.00
_cell.angle_gamma   90.00
#
_symmetry.space_group_name_H-M   'P 1'
#
loop_
_entity.id
_entity.type
_entity.pdbx_description
1 polymer ?
#
loop_
_entity_poly.entity_id
_entity_poly.type
_entity_poly.pdbx_seq_one_letter_code
_entity_poly.pdbx_strand_id
1 'polypeptide(L)'
;GIAASPASSKSVIVYSANALCHVDFDRPLVNEAEASTKHGRRPRDKKAKLGFERATKHRNCRVLPCEHPLLYACSVHPNNLLVVQKPWESVWRATQSAPLAKHRYGT
;
A
#
# COMPACT_ATOMS: atom_id res chain seq x y z
N GLY A 1 -0.50 1.13 -10.26
CA GLY A 1 0.59 0.60 -11.10
C GLY A 1 0.60 -0.90 -11.06
N ILE A 2 1.09 -1.53 -12.12
CA ILE A 2 1.33 -2.98 -12.20
C ILE A 2 2.75 -3.15 -12.73
N ALA A 3 3.53 -4.04 -12.12
CA ALA A 3 4.88 -4.38 -12.54
C ALA A 3 5.04 -5.90 -12.66
N ALA A 4 5.84 -6.34 -13.62
CA ALA A 4 6.18 -7.76 -13.77
C ALA A 4 7.13 -8.22 -12.64
N SER A 5 7.01 -9.49 -12.27
CA SER A 5 7.97 -10.16 -11.38
C SER A 5 8.95 -11.01 -12.20
N PRO A 6 10.27 -10.80 -12.07
CA PRO A 6 11.29 -11.57 -12.78
C PRO A 6 11.44 -12.98 -12.20
N ALA A 7 10.87 -13.26 -11.03
CA ALA A 7 10.90 -14.59 -10.42
C ALA A 7 9.96 -15.59 -11.11
N SER A 8 8.87 -15.11 -11.69
CA SER A 8 7.87 -15.95 -12.36
C SER A 8 7.05 -15.13 -13.34
N SER A 9 6.91 -15.63 -14.57
CA SER A 9 6.06 -15.05 -15.63
C SER A 9 4.57 -15.05 -15.27
N LYS A 10 4.18 -15.77 -14.23
CA LYS A 10 2.82 -15.86 -13.70
C LYS A 10 2.64 -15.08 -12.40
N SER A 11 3.49 -14.09 -12.17
CA SER A 11 3.34 -13.23 -11.00
C SER A 11 3.55 -11.77 -11.33
N VAL A 12 2.82 -10.92 -10.62
CA VAL A 12 2.85 -9.47 -10.79
C VAL A 12 2.84 -8.77 -9.44
N ILE A 13 3.45 -7.59 -9.40
CA ILE A 13 3.31 -6.66 -8.29
C ILE A 13 2.27 -5.63 -8.68
N VAL A 14 1.25 -5.49 -7.85
CA VAL A 14 0.21 -4.48 -8.02
C VAL A 14 0.38 -3.46 -6.91
N TYR A 15 0.35 -2.18 -7.24
CA TYR A 15 0.49 -1.13 -6.26
C TYR A 15 -0.42 0.05 -6.53
N SER A 16 -0.81 0.74 -5.47
CA SER A 16 -1.50 2.01 -5.46
C SER A 16 -0.68 3.02 -4.67
N ALA A 17 -1.20 4.24 -4.50
CA ALA A 17 -0.52 5.24 -3.67
C ALA A 17 -0.29 4.74 -2.23
N ASN A 18 -1.18 3.93 -1.66
CA ASN A 18 -1.15 3.64 -0.21
C ASN A 18 -0.87 2.17 0.13
N ALA A 19 -0.70 1.31 -0.87
CA ALA A 19 -0.47 -0.10 -0.65
C ALA A 19 0.13 -0.78 -1.87
N LEU A 20 0.82 -1.90 -1.63
CA LEU A 20 1.28 -2.81 -2.66
C LEU A 20 0.95 -4.26 -2.29
N CYS A 21 0.81 -5.13 -3.29
CA CYS A 21 0.66 -6.56 -3.09
C CYS A 21 1.37 -7.33 -4.21
N HIS A 22 1.75 -8.57 -3.89
CA HIS A 22 2.24 -9.53 -4.86
C HIS A 22 1.13 -10.53 -5.18
N VAL A 23 0.86 -10.72 -6.47
CA VAL A 23 -0.15 -11.64 -6.98
C VAL A 23 0.56 -12.74 -7.76
N ASP A 24 0.44 -13.98 -7.28
CA ASP A 24 0.90 -15.19 -7.95
C ASP A 24 -0.32 -15.91 -8.55
N PHE A 25 -0.42 -16.01 -9.86
CA PHE A 25 -1.58 -16.58 -10.55
C PHE A 25 -1.70 -18.10 -10.40
N ASP A 26 -0.63 -18.78 -9.98
CA ASP A 26 -0.66 -20.23 -9.71
C ASP A 26 -1.11 -20.53 -8.27
N ARG A 27 -1.25 -19.52 -7.39
CA ARG A 27 -1.66 -19.71 -6.01
C ARG A 27 -3.11 -19.28 -5.78
N PRO A 28 -3.91 -20.08 -5.06
CA PRO A 28 -5.28 -19.70 -4.74
C PRO A 28 -5.31 -18.45 -3.84
N LEU A 29 -6.36 -17.64 -4.02
CA LEU A 29 -6.70 -16.61 -3.06
C LEU A 29 -7.17 -17.31 -1.78
N VAL A 30 -6.67 -16.90 -0.61
CA VAL A 30 -7.20 -17.43 0.63
C VAL A 30 -8.62 -16.88 0.80
N ASN A 31 -9.62 -17.77 0.85
CA ASN A 31 -11.01 -17.39 1.05
C ASN A 31 -11.19 -16.69 2.41
N GLU A 32 -11.36 -15.37 2.40
CA GLU A 32 -11.72 -14.57 3.57
C GLU A 32 -13.08 -14.99 4.18
N ALA A 33 -13.91 -15.72 3.42
CA ALA A 33 -15.19 -16.28 3.86
C ALA A 33 -15.06 -17.39 4.92
N GLU A 34 -13.95 -18.13 4.97
CA GLU A 34 -13.70 -19.11 6.05
C GLU A 34 -13.09 -18.48 7.30
N ALA A 35 -12.50 -17.28 7.18
CA ALA A 35 -11.96 -16.53 8.30
C ALA A 35 -13.04 -15.74 9.08
N SER A 36 -14.20 -15.49 8.45
CA SER A 36 -15.28 -14.66 9.01
C SER A 36 -16.35 -15.46 9.78
N THR A 37 -16.39 -16.78 9.65
CA THR A 37 -17.40 -17.62 10.34
C THR A 37 -17.16 -17.79 11.85
N LYS A 38 -16.06 -17.29 12.41
CA LYS A 38 -15.78 -17.40 13.86
C LYS A 38 -15.80 -16.12 14.67
N HIS A 39 -15.94 -14.93 14.08
CA HIS A 39 -16.04 -13.72 14.90
C HIS A 39 -17.08 -12.75 14.36
N GLY A 40 -18.19 -12.66 15.11
CA GLY A 40 -19.25 -11.69 14.92
C GLY A 40 -18.75 -10.25 14.83
N ARG A 41 -19.58 -9.43 14.17
CA ARG A 41 -19.54 -7.96 14.04
C ARG A 41 -18.41 -7.31 14.84
N ARG A 42 -17.29 -7.01 14.17
CA ARG A 42 -16.26 -6.15 14.77
C ARG A 42 -16.68 -4.69 14.66
N PRO A 43 -16.66 -3.91 15.77
CA PRO A 43 -16.79 -2.47 15.71
C PRO A 43 -15.63 -1.87 14.92
N ARG A 44 -15.89 -0.71 14.32
CA ARG A 44 -14.94 0.10 13.56
C ARG A 44 -13.86 0.67 14.49
N ASP A 45 -12.94 -0.18 14.96
CA ASP A 45 -11.89 0.20 15.91
C ASP A 45 -10.53 0.44 15.23
N LYS A 46 -10.02 1.65 15.47
CA LYS A 46 -8.80 2.26 14.92
C LYS A 46 -7.47 1.59 15.38
N LYS A 47 -7.45 0.29 15.67
CA LYS A 47 -6.28 -0.42 16.23
C LYS A 47 -5.92 -1.73 15.49
N ALA A 48 -6.22 -1.85 14.20
CA ALA A 48 -5.90 -3.02 13.38
C ALA A 48 -4.43 -3.11 12.91
N LYS A 49 -3.47 -2.37 13.50
CA LYS A 49 -2.07 -2.35 13.03
C LYS A 49 -1.20 -3.50 13.57
N LEU A 50 -1.59 -4.20 14.63
CA LEU A 50 -0.71 -5.21 15.29
C LEU A 50 -1.12 -6.67 15.09
N GLY A 51 -2.31 -6.94 14.53
CA GLY A 51 -2.83 -8.32 14.35
C GLY A 51 -2.68 -8.91 12.95
N PHE A 52 -2.36 -8.10 11.93
CA PHE A 52 -2.28 -8.54 10.53
C PHE A 52 -0.92 -9.18 10.16
N GLU A 53 0.11 -8.88 10.95
CA GLU A 53 1.50 -9.29 10.69
C GLU A 53 1.78 -10.77 10.96
N ARG A 54 1.11 -11.39 11.95
CA ARG A 54 1.44 -12.77 12.40
C ARG A 54 0.73 -13.90 11.64
N ALA A 55 -0.34 -13.62 10.89
CA ALA A 55 -1.18 -14.66 10.26
C ALA A 55 -0.93 -14.87 8.75
N THR A 56 -0.02 -14.12 8.13
CA THR A 56 -0.04 -13.88 6.68
C THR A 56 1.30 -14.14 5.97
N LYS A 57 2.27 -14.80 6.62
CA LYS A 57 3.64 -14.96 6.11
C LYS A 57 3.75 -15.64 4.72
N HIS A 58 2.72 -16.37 4.27
CA HIS A 58 2.72 -17.07 2.98
C HIS A 58 1.43 -16.93 2.15
N ARG A 59 0.60 -15.93 2.42
CA ARG A 59 -0.67 -15.76 1.69
C ARG A 59 -0.44 -15.02 0.37
N ASN A 60 -1.01 -15.55 -0.71
CA ASN A 60 -1.10 -14.86 -1.99
C ASN A 60 -1.92 -13.56 -1.82
N CYS A 61 -1.59 -12.52 -2.60
CA CYS A 61 -2.27 -11.23 -2.58
C CYS A 61 -2.26 -10.50 -1.23
N ARG A 62 -1.26 -10.75 -0.37
CA ARG A 62 -1.09 -9.99 0.88
C ARG A 62 -0.88 -8.51 0.55
N VAL A 63 -1.80 -7.68 1.03
CA VAL A 63 -1.71 -6.23 0.91
C VAL A 63 -0.78 -5.70 1.99
N LEU A 64 0.29 -5.02 1.57
CA LEU A 64 1.24 -4.34 2.42
C LEU A 64 0.92 -2.83 2.37
N PRO A 65 0.49 -2.23 3.49
CA PRO A 65 0.25 -0.79 3.54
C PRO A 65 1.57 -0.02 3.44
N CYS A 66 1.55 1.10 2.73
CA CYS A 66 2.69 2.01 2.62
C CYS A 66 2.48 3.21 3.54
N GLU A 67 3.56 3.68 4.17
CA GLU A 67 3.51 4.82 5.08
C GLU A 67 3.37 6.15 4.32
N HIS A 68 4.04 6.25 3.17
CA HIS A 68 4.00 7.40 2.29
C HIS A 68 3.47 7.01 0.92
N PRO A 69 2.91 7.97 0.16
CA PRO A 69 2.50 7.75 -1.21
C PRO A 69 3.58 7.05 -2.04
N LEU A 70 3.27 5.85 -2.49
CA LEU A 70 4.11 5.04 -3.34
C LEU A 70 3.98 5.55 -4.78
N LEU A 71 5.10 6.02 -5.32
CA LEU A 71 5.16 6.57 -6.68
C LEU A 71 5.47 5.49 -7.70
N TYR A 72 6.36 4.58 -7.31
CA TYR A 72 6.86 3.55 -8.22
C TYR A 72 7.27 2.31 -7.43
N ALA A 73 6.99 1.13 -8.00
CA ALA A 73 7.52 -0.13 -7.53
C ALA A 73 7.90 -0.99 -8.73
N CYS A 74 9.08 -1.60 -8.66
CA CYS A 74 9.53 -2.57 -9.64
C CYS A 74 10.43 -3.63 -9.00
N SER A 75 10.49 -4.78 -9.64
CA SER A 75 11.40 -5.83 -9.23
C SER A 75 12.80 -5.55 -9.80
N VAL A 76 13.83 -5.66 -8.96
CA VAL A 76 15.23 -5.53 -9.41
C VAL A 76 15.91 -6.90 -9.49
N HIS A 77 15.44 -7.84 -8.67
CA HIS A 77 15.90 -9.24 -8.63
C HIS A 77 14.70 -10.12 -8.27
N PRO A 78 14.69 -11.43 -8.57
CA PRO A 78 13.61 -12.34 -8.16
C PRO A 78 13.11 -12.21 -6.71
N ASN A 79 13.99 -11.83 -5.78
CA ASN A 79 13.65 -11.70 -4.36
C ASN A 79 13.67 -10.25 -3.84
N ASN A 80 14.00 -9.27 -4.69
CA ASN A 80 14.17 -7.88 -4.26
C ASN A 80 13.25 -6.95 -5.05
N LEU A 81 12.50 -6.14 -4.30
CA LEU A 81 11.61 -5.11 -4.82
C LEU A 81 12.19 -3.73 -4.51
N LEU A 82 12.35 -2.90 -5.53
CA LEU A 82 12.59 -1.47 -5.36
C LEU A 82 11.25 -0.76 -5.19
N VAL A 83 11.14 0.03 -4.13
CA VAL A 83 9.95 0.82 -3.83
C VAL A 83 10.34 2.27 -3.62
N VAL A 84 9.76 3.17 -4.40
CA VAL A 84 9.97 4.61 -4.29
C VAL A 84 8.73 5.23 -3.67
N GLN A 85 8.89 5.72 -2.45
CA GLN A 85 7.85 6.47 -1.74
C GLN A 85 8.27 7.93 -1.60
N LYS A 86 7.29 8.84 -1.61
CA LYS A 86 7.54 10.28 -1.41
C LYS A 86 6.62 10.83 -0.33
N PRO A 87 7.16 11.42 0.76
CA PRO A 87 6.36 12.00 1.82
C PRO A 87 5.71 13.29 1.32
N TRP A 88 4.49 13.18 0.79
CA TRP A 88 3.80 14.29 0.13
C TRP A 88 3.63 15.51 1.05
N GLU A 89 3.52 15.29 2.36
CA GLU A 89 3.47 16.38 3.34
C GLU A 89 4.72 17.26 3.32
N SER A 90 5.92 16.67 3.21
CA SER A 90 7.17 17.44 3.14
C SER A 90 7.27 18.23 1.84
N VAL A 91 6.77 17.64 0.74
CA VAL A 91 6.73 18.27 -0.58
C VAL A 91 5.80 19.47 -0.56
N TRP A 92 4.59 19.27 -0.03
CA TRP A 92 3.59 20.30 0.10
C TRP A 92 4.10 21.47 0.92
N ARG A 93 4.68 21.21 2.11
CA ARG A 93 5.28 22.26 2.95
C ARG A 93 6.41 23.02 2.24
N ALA A 94 7.26 22.33 1.49
CA ALA A 94 8.32 22.98 0.71
C ALA A 94 7.77 23.86 -0.43
N THR A 95 6.60 23.49 -0.99
CA THR A 95 5.92 24.28 -2.03
C THR A 95 5.02 25.39 -1.48
N GLN A 96 4.80 25.44 -0.16
CA GLN A 96 4.08 26.53 0.49
C GLN A 96 4.98 27.76 0.60
N SER A 97 5.17 28.45 -0.53
CA SER A 97 5.52 29.87 -0.48
C SER A 97 4.38 30.64 0.20
N ALA A 98 4.73 31.70 0.95
CA ALA A 98 3.73 32.58 1.53
C ALA A 98 2.76 33.04 0.43
N PRO A 99 1.44 33.08 0.70
CA PRO A 99 0.47 33.47 -0.32
C PRO A 99 0.87 34.82 -0.91
N LEU A 100 1.22 34.83 -2.21
CA LEU A 100 1.75 36.01 -2.91
C LEU A 100 0.73 37.16 -2.93
N ALA A 101 -0.56 36.85 -2.80
CA ALA A 101 -1.63 37.83 -2.71
C ALA A 101 -2.48 37.55 -1.47
N LYS A 102 -2.38 38.43 -0.46
CA LYS A 102 -3.40 38.55 0.59
C LYS A 102 -4.35 39.65 0.16
N HIS A 103 -5.55 39.30 -0.29
CA HIS A 103 -6.58 40.29 -0.53
C HIS A 103 -7.01 40.91 0.81
N ARG A 104 -6.62 42.16 1.06
CA ARG A 104 -7.11 42.92 2.22
C ARG A 104 -8.44 43.55 1.81
N TYR A 105 -9.54 43.07 2.39
CA TYR A 105 -10.82 43.75 2.32
C TYR A 105 -10.91 44.76 3.48
N GLY A 106 -11.18 46.03 3.15
CA GLY A 106 -11.56 47.08 4.10
C GLY A 106 -10.42 47.74 4.87
N THR A 107 -10.42 49.08 4.85
CA THR A 107 -9.85 49.96 5.88
C THR A 107 -10.98 50.50 6.73
#